data_AF-A0A0Q5CDU2-F1
#
_entry.id   AF-A0A0Q5CDU2-F1
#
_cell.length_a   1.000
_cell.length_b   1.000
_cell.length_c   1.000
_cell.angle_alpha   90.00
_cell.angle_beta   90.00
_cell.angle_gamma   90.00
#
_symmetry.space_group_name_H-M   'P 1'
#
loop_
_entity.id
_entity.type
_entity.pdbx_description
1 polymer ?
#
loop_
_entity_poly.entity_id
_entity_poly.type
_entity_poly.pdbx_seq_one_letter_code
_entity_poly.pdbx_strand_id
1 'polypeptide(L)'
;MERNGRRILVVTVSTVAAVAILVTAVAVFRSTPDSRATVAESKQAYLTHLGETMGVAGGSWLFEDGKTAFSHEIAETYTPEPCLSSSSDELQYQINTVGPGRTDVGHSVDLVTADWKQRGYSVRTVAPPNPSISDNTEIAADLPDGGTLVYSVSTRRSSIDSQSLCFAGDARPAQPHEVFLDHVTDAIAVSGGQWTFGDKTTPFSVGEARKDKPQECLSDSSAEQYDLGLFGPASDDPAKTVDEMTRHWQDLGYTVESVADTSDDMEITASVPDGSTLNFFASTGVTSLITQSPCVKAEG
;
A
#
# COMPACT_ATOMS: atom_id res chain seq x y z
N MET A 1 -40.92 -54.24 1.94
CA MET A 1 -41.30 -52.81 2.00
C MET A 1 -40.06 -52.03 2.37
N GLU A 2 -39.26 -51.70 1.37
CA GLU A 2 -38.09 -50.81 1.49
C GLU A 2 -38.58 -49.36 1.57
N ARG A 3 -38.03 -48.55 2.49
CA ARG A 3 -38.13 -47.09 2.43
C ARG A 3 -36.73 -46.49 2.47
N ASN A 4 -36.36 -45.97 1.30
CA ASN A 4 -35.18 -45.18 1.01
C ASN A 4 -35.09 -43.93 1.90
N GLY A 5 -33.96 -43.79 2.61
CA GLY A 5 -33.56 -42.56 3.29
C GLY A 5 -32.91 -41.59 2.32
N ARG A 6 -33.61 -40.51 1.96
CA ARG A 6 -33.08 -39.41 1.14
C ARG A 6 -32.38 -38.42 2.07
N ARG A 7 -31.04 -38.33 1.98
CA ARG A 7 -30.24 -37.27 2.62
C ARG A 7 -30.48 -35.96 1.87
N ILE A 8 -30.94 -34.94 2.56
CA ILE A 8 -31.06 -33.57 2.03
C ILE A 8 -29.70 -32.89 2.24
N LEU A 9 -28.99 -32.68 1.13
CA LEU A 9 -27.78 -31.87 1.06
C LEU A 9 -28.24 -30.40 1.05
N VAL A 10 -28.02 -29.68 2.15
CA VAL A 10 -28.25 -28.23 2.21
C VAL A 10 -27.01 -27.56 1.61
N VAL A 11 -27.14 -27.07 0.38
CA VAL A 11 -26.14 -26.21 -0.27
C VAL A 11 -26.40 -24.78 0.19
N THR A 12 -25.56 -24.27 1.06
CA THR A 12 -25.50 -22.85 1.43
C THR A 12 -24.86 -22.08 0.28
N VAL A 13 -25.68 -21.36 -0.49
CA VAL A 13 -25.24 -20.38 -1.49
C VAL A 13 -24.91 -19.09 -0.74
N SER A 14 -23.62 -18.79 -0.58
CA SER A 14 -23.15 -17.50 -0.06
C SER A 14 -23.24 -16.44 -1.16
N THR A 15 -24.25 -15.58 -1.08
CA THR A 15 -24.37 -14.38 -1.90
C THR A 15 -23.41 -13.31 -1.39
N VAL A 16 -22.31 -13.10 -2.11
CA VAL A 16 -21.47 -11.91 -2.00
C VAL A 16 -22.21 -10.78 -2.70
N ALA A 17 -22.86 -9.91 -1.95
CA ALA A 17 -23.45 -8.69 -2.47
C ALA A 17 -22.34 -7.65 -2.67
N ALA A 18 -21.94 -7.45 -3.92
CA ALA A 18 -21.15 -6.30 -4.33
C ALA A 18 -21.98 -5.02 -4.10
N VAL A 19 -21.61 -4.22 -3.11
CA VAL A 19 -22.17 -2.89 -2.90
C VAL A 19 -21.42 -1.96 -3.83
N ALA A 20 -22.02 -1.63 -4.97
CA ALA A 20 -21.54 -0.57 -5.83
C ALA A 20 -21.81 0.78 -5.13
N ILE A 21 -20.77 1.39 -4.56
CA ILE A 21 -20.84 2.74 -3.98
C ILE A 21 -20.81 3.74 -5.13
N LEU A 22 -21.95 4.39 -5.36
CA LEU A 22 -22.11 5.42 -6.39
C LEU A 22 -21.70 6.77 -5.78
N VAL A 23 -20.40 7.06 -5.74
CA VAL A 23 -19.90 8.38 -5.34
C VAL A 23 -20.27 9.37 -6.45
N THR A 24 -21.25 10.23 -6.19
CA THR A 24 -21.64 11.28 -7.13
C THR A 24 -20.61 12.39 -7.04
N ALA A 25 -19.68 12.45 -8.00
CA ALA A 25 -18.72 13.54 -8.14
C ALA A 25 -19.47 14.86 -8.42
N VAL A 26 -19.70 15.67 -7.39
CA VAL A 26 -20.13 17.05 -7.57
C VAL A 26 -18.88 17.86 -7.88
N ALA A 27 -18.71 18.24 -9.14
CA ALA A 27 -17.67 19.15 -9.59
C ALA A 27 -17.87 20.53 -8.93
N VAL A 28 -17.19 20.75 -7.80
CA VAL A 28 -17.06 22.07 -7.19
C VAL A 28 -15.79 22.70 -7.76
N PHE A 29 -15.95 23.74 -8.57
CA PHE A 29 -14.86 24.65 -8.94
C PHE A 29 -14.23 25.19 -7.64
N ARG A 30 -13.10 24.62 -7.21
CA ARG A 30 -12.27 25.18 -6.14
C ARG A 30 -11.01 25.77 -6.77
N SER A 31 -10.82 27.05 -6.50
CA SER A 31 -9.68 27.89 -6.82
C SER A 31 -8.35 27.19 -6.52
N THR A 32 -7.46 27.18 -7.52
CA THR A 32 -6.10 26.64 -7.49
C THR A 32 -5.33 27.18 -6.27
N PRO A 33 -4.94 26.34 -5.30
CA PRO A 33 -3.98 26.73 -4.29
C PRO A 33 -2.62 26.89 -4.96
N ASP A 34 -2.01 28.06 -4.78
CA ASP A 34 -0.76 28.52 -5.38
C ASP A 34 0.50 27.90 -4.72
N SER A 35 0.41 26.65 -4.26
CA SER A 35 1.54 25.88 -3.74
C SER A 35 1.33 24.41 -4.08
N ARG A 36 1.95 23.92 -5.16
CA ARG A 36 2.04 22.47 -5.40
C ARG A 36 2.87 21.87 -4.28
N ALA A 37 2.20 21.33 -3.27
CA ALA A 37 2.80 20.28 -2.46
C ALA A 37 3.33 19.21 -3.43
N THR A 38 4.55 18.74 -3.22
CA THR A 38 5.12 17.66 -4.00
C THR A 38 4.26 16.39 -3.85
N VAL A 39 4.31 15.47 -4.82
CA VAL A 39 3.56 14.20 -4.75
C VAL A 39 3.84 13.46 -3.44
N ALA A 40 5.09 13.49 -2.97
CA ALA A 40 5.50 12.92 -1.69
C ALA A 40 4.88 13.63 -0.48
N GLU A 41 4.85 14.97 -0.46
CA GLU A 41 4.19 15.73 0.61
C GLU A 41 2.68 15.47 0.64
N SER A 42 2.04 15.37 -0.54
CA SER A 42 0.64 15.00 -0.67
C SER A 42 0.37 13.59 -0.15
N LYS A 43 1.23 12.61 -0.47
CA LYS A 43 1.14 11.23 0.06
C LYS A 43 1.28 11.21 1.59
N GLN A 44 2.26 11.93 2.14
CA GLN A 44 2.50 11.95 3.58
C GLN A 44 1.34 12.61 4.34
N ALA A 45 0.82 13.74 3.86
CA ALA A 45 -0.33 14.42 4.46
C ALA A 45 -1.57 13.50 4.43
N TYR A 46 -1.82 12.88 3.27
CA TYR A 46 -2.89 11.91 3.06
C TYR A 46 -2.82 10.72 4.04
N LEU A 47 -1.66 10.06 4.16
CA LEU A 47 -1.48 8.91 5.05
C LEU A 47 -1.58 9.30 6.53
N THR A 48 -1.18 10.53 6.86
CA THR A 48 -1.35 11.09 8.22
C THR A 48 -2.83 11.22 8.56
N HIS A 49 -3.63 11.83 7.67
CA HIS A 49 -5.06 12.01 7.88
C HIS A 49 -5.81 10.67 8.03
N LEU A 50 -5.43 9.67 7.23
CA LEU A 50 -5.95 8.30 7.33
C LEU A 50 -5.60 7.65 8.68
N GLY A 51 -4.32 7.65 9.06
CA GLY A 51 -3.85 7.02 10.30
C GLY A 51 -4.43 7.67 11.56
N GLU A 52 -4.52 9.00 11.60
CA GLU A 52 -5.15 9.72 12.71
C GLU A 52 -6.65 9.39 12.81
N THR A 53 -7.36 9.27 11.68
CA THR A 53 -8.79 8.88 11.68
C THR A 53 -8.98 7.47 12.25
N MET A 54 -8.12 6.52 11.88
CA MET A 54 -8.12 5.18 12.47
C MET A 54 -7.83 5.20 13.97
N GLY A 55 -6.91 6.06 14.42
CA GLY A 55 -6.60 6.25 15.83
C GLY A 55 -7.81 6.72 16.65
N VAL A 56 -8.56 7.68 16.12
CA VAL A 56 -9.79 8.20 16.76
C VAL A 56 -10.92 7.18 16.74
N ALA A 57 -11.13 6.53 15.60
CA ALA A 57 -12.12 5.46 15.51
C ALA A 57 -11.73 4.28 16.42
N GLY A 58 -10.43 4.02 16.61
CA GLY A 58 -9.88 2.96 17.45
C GLY A 58 -10.06 1.56 16.85
N GLY A 59 -9.51 0.54 17.51
CA GLY A 59 -9.59 -0.86 17.06
C GLY A 59 -8.48 -1.26 16.07
N SER A 60 -8.50 -2.52 15.64
CA SER A 60 -7.56 -3.08 14.67
C SER A 60 -8.06 -2.85 13.25
N TRP A 61 -7.20 -2.29 12.39
CA TRP A 61 -7.52 -1.99 11.00
C TRP A 61 -6.74 -2.90 10.07
N LEU A 62 -7.38 -3.32 8.98
CA LEU A 62 -6.79 -4.09 7.90
C LEU A 62 -6.93 -3.32 6.59
N PHE A 63 -6.06 -3.58 5.62
CA PHE A 63 -6.28 -3.18 4.24
C PHE A 63 -7.49 -3.91 3.64
N GLU A 64 -7.97 -3.46 2.48
CA GLU A 64 -9.16 -4.01 1.81
C GLU A 64 -9.10 -5.52 1.55
N ASP A 65 -7.89 -6.10 1.47
CA ASP A 65 -7.68 -7.54 1.34
C ASP A 65 -8.23 -8.37 2.54
N GLY A 66 -8.54 -7.70 3.66
CA GLY A 66 -9.08 -8.29 4.88
C GLY A 66 -8.09 -9.20 5.61
N LYS A 67 -6.80 -9.12 5.30
CA LYS A 67 -5.74 -9.99 5.83
C LYS A 67 -4.55 -9.20 6.36
N THR A 68 -4.15 -8.15 5.65
CA THR A 68 -2.94 -7.38 5.97
C THR A 68 -3.30 -6.30 6.99
N ALA A 69 -2.62 -6.30 8.14
CA ALA A 69 -2.82 -5.26 9.14
C ALA A 69 -2.35 -3.90 8.60
N PHE A 70 -3.15 -2.86 8.85
CA PHE A 70 -2.76 -1.52 8.44
C PHE A 70 -1.51 -1.07 9.20
N SER A 71 -0.52 -0.60 8.46
CA SER A 71 0.61 0.15 8.99
C SER A 71 0.94 1.29 8.02
N HIS A 72 1.48 2.38 8.54
CA HIS A 72 1.90 3.52 7.72
C HIS A 72 3.01 3.09 6.74
N GLU A 73 3.91 2.21 7.16
CA GLU A 73 4.99 1.65 6.35
C GLU A 73 4.48 0.88 5.13
N ILE A 74 3.46 0.02 5.30
CA ILE A 74 2.86 -0.70 4.16
C ILE A 74 2.07 0.29 3.28
N ALA A 75 1.37 1.26 3.87
CA ALA A 75 0.63 2.26 3.11
C ALA A 75 1.55 3.18 2.28
N GLU A 76 2.80 3.38 2.73
CA GLU A 76 3.83 4.11 1.98
C GLU A 76 4.27 3.41 0.70
N THR A 77 4.01 2.11 0.52
CA THR A 77 4.37 1.38 -0.72
C THR A 77 3.28 1.46 -1.80
N TYR A 78 2.08 1.94 -1.46
CA TYR A 78 0.98 2.02 -2.42
C TYR A 78 1.30 3.02 -3.53
N THR A 79 1.15 2.57 -4.78
CA THR A 79 1.29 3.41 -5.96
C THR A 79 -0.02 4.16 -6.24
N PRO A 80 0.04 5.37 -6.82
CA PRO A 80 -1.17 6.11 -7.14
C PRO A 80 -1.87 5.52 -8.37
N GLU A 81 -3.20 5.55 -8.37
CA GLU A 81 -4.06 5.02 -9.42
C GLU A 81 -4.59 6.14 -10.33
N PRO A 82 -4.98 5.85 -11.58
CA PRO A 82 -5.60 6.84 -12.45
C PRO A 82 -6.88 7.44 -11.86
N CYS A 83 -7.04 8.76 -11.99
CA CYS A 83 -8.26 9.43 -11.59
C CYS A 83 -9.46 9.04 -12.46
N LEU A 84 -10.59 8.70 -11.84
CA LEU A 84 -11.80 8.26 -12.55
C LEU A 84 -12.54 9.39 -13.30
N SER A 85 -12.29 10.65 -12.94
CA SER A 85 -13.08 11.81 -13.40
C SER A 85 -12.32 12.83 -14.24
N SER A 86 -11.03 12.60 -14.53
CA SER A 86 -10.19 13.56 -15.25
C SER A 86 -9.44 12.91 -16.41
N SER A 87 -8.70 13.72 -17.19
CA SER A 87 -7.87 13.25 -18.31
C SER A 87 -6.97 12.09 -17.88
N SER A 88 -6.62 11.20 -18.83
CA SER A 88 -5.86 9.96 -18.64
C SER A 88 -4.52 10.06 -17.89
N ASP A 89 -4.06 11.27 -17.63
CA ASP A 89 -2.70 11.56 -17.16
C ASP A 89 -2.71 12.07 -15.70
N GLU A 90 -3.86 12.10 -15.03
CA GLU A 90 -3.95 12.45 -13.61
C GLU A 90 -4.02 11.19 -12.73
N LEU A 91 -3.32 11.24 -11.60
CA LEU A 91 -3.21 10.14 -10.65
C LEU A 91 -3.72 10.60 -9.27
N GLN A 92 -4.13 9.64 -8.44
CA GLN A 92 -4.56 9.83 -7.05
C GLN A 92 -4.09 8.66 -6.18
N TYR A 93 -3.84 8.92 -4.90
CA TYR A 93 -3.69 7.85 -3.92
C TYR A 93 -5.07 7.44 -3.41
N GLN A 94 -5.34 6.14 -3.40
CA GLN A 94 -6.54 5.57 -2.82
C GLN A 94 -6.19 4.37 -1.95
N ILE A 95 -6.69 4.39 -0.71
CA ILE A 95 -6.52 3.33 0.27
C ILE A 95 -7.86 3.14 0.97
N ASN A 96 -8.34 1.90 0.89
CA ASN A 96 -9.53 1.46 1.58
C ASN A 96 -9.11 0.53 2.72
N THR A 97 -9.70 0.75 3.89
CA THR A 97 -9.40 -0.03 5.09
C THR A 97 -10.66 -0.51 5.76
N VAL A 98 -10.56 -1.66 6.41
CA VAL A 98 -11.66 -2.30 7.12
C VAL A 98 -11.30 -2.49 8.59
N GLY A 99 -12.26 -2.16 9.45
CA GLY A 99 -12.11 -2.21 10.90
C GLY A 99 -13.31 -2.88 11.58
N PRO A 100 -13.27 -3.02 12.91
CA PRO A 100 -14.30 -3.70 13.67
C PRO A 100 -15.61 -2.91 13.71
N GLY A 101 -16.72 -3.64 13.83
CA GLY A 101 -18.03 -3.05 14.09
C GLY A 101 -18.11 -2.32 15.44
N ARG A 102 -19.14 -1.49 15.60
CA ARG A 102 -19.36 -0.66 16.78
C ARG A 102 -20.70 -0.96 17.44
N THR A 103 -20.66 -1.26 18.72
CA THR A 103 -21.87 -1.43 19.54
C THR A 103 -22.66 -0.13 19.63
N ASP A 104 -21.98 1.01 19.69
CA ASP A 104 -22.56 2.35 19.64
C ASP A 104 -22.10 3.08 18.36
N VAL A 105 -22.85 2.87 17.28
CA VAL A 105 -22.59 3.50 15.98
C VAL A 105 -22.68 5.02 16.07
N GLY A 106 -23.67 5.55 16.80
CA GLY A 106 -23.88 6.98 16.95
C GLY A 106 -22.71 7.68 17.63
N HIS A 107 -22.25 7.12 18.76
CA HIS A 107 -21.08 7.64 19.46
C HIS A 107 -19.81 7.60 18.59
N SER A 108 -19.61 6.52 17.83
CA SER A 108 -18.46 6.39 16.93
C SER A 108 -18.46 7.47 15.82
N VAL A 109 -19.63 7.75 15.24
CA VAL A 109 -19.81 8.81 14.23
C VAL A 109 -19.57 10.19 14.84
N ASP A 110 -20.09 10.44 16.04
CA ASP A 110 -19.91 11.72 16.74
C ASP A 110 -18.43 11.98 17.08
N LEU A 111 -17.70 10.95 17.51
CA LEU A 111 -16.26 11.03 17.79
C LEU A 111 -15.46 11.43 16.55
N VAL A 112 -15.62 10.69 15.45
CA VAL A 112 -14.91 10.98 14.19
C VAL A 112 -15.33 12.35 13.63
N THR A 113 -16.62 12.69 13.70
CA THR A 113 -17.12 14.01 13.26
C THR A 113 -16.53 15.16 14.06
N ALA A 114 -16.46 15.04 15.40
CA ALA A 114 -15.94 16.08 16.26
C ALA A 114 -14.45 16.31 16.01
N ASP A 115 -13.69 15.23 15.87
CA ASP A 115 -12.28 15.27 15.57
C ASP A 115 -12.00 15.87 14.17
N TRP A 116 -12.68 15.42 13.11
CA TRP A 116 -12.53 16.01 11.78
C TRP A 116 -12.84 17.52 11.76
N LYS A 117 -13.87 17.95 12.49
CA LYS A 117 -14.17 19.40 12.65
C LYS A 117 -13.06 20.12 13.41
N GLN A 118 -12.48 19.51 14.43
CA GLN A 118 -11.36 20.09 15.19
C GLN A 118 -10.12 20.27 14.30
N ARG A 119 -9.87 19.35 13.35
CA ARG A 119 -8.80 19.44 12.36
C ARG A 119 -9.11 20.39 11.20
N GLY A 120 -10.29 21.02 11.20
CA GLY A 120 -10.71 22.00 10.20
C GLY A 120 -11.27 21.38 8.90
N TYR A 121 -11.65 20.11 8.91
CA TYR A 121 -12.21 19.45 7.74
C TYR A 121 -13.66 19.86 7.50
N SER A 122 -14.09 19.83 6.23
CA SER A 122 -15.48 20.10 5.86
C SER A 122 -16.29 18.81 5.87
N VAL A 123 -16.96 18.53 6.99
CA VAL A 123 -17.72 17.28 7.21
C VAL A 123 -19.15 17.35 6.66
N ARG A 124 -19.60 16.29 6.00
CA ARG A 124 -20.96 16.07 5.50
C ARG A 124 -21.45 14.65 5.84
N THR A 125 -22.76 14.50 6.02
CA THR A 125 -23.40 13.18 6.12
C THR A 125 -23.73 12.67 4.72
N VAL A 126 -23.31 11.46 4.39
CA VAL A 126 -23.53 10.85 3.06
C VAL A 126 -24.75 9.95 3.08
N ALA A 127 -24.85 9.07 4.07
CA ALA A 127 -26.00 8.21 4.29
C ALA A 127 -26.45 8.32 5.75
N PRO A 128 -27.63 8.89 6.03
CA PRO A 128 -28.16 8.91 7.39
C PRO A 128 -28.52 7.48 7.83
N PRO A 129 -28.48 7.18 9.14
CA PRO A 129 -28.85 5.87 9.65
C PRO A 129 -30.27 5.51 9.21
N ASN A 130 -30.40 4.46 8.39
CA ASN A 130 -31.69 3.95 7.96
C ASN A 130 -32.10 2.78 8.85
N PRO A 131 -33.10 2.94 9.74
CA PRO A 131 -33.51 1.90 10.69
C PRO A 131 -34.11 0.64 10.04
N SER A 132 -34.29 0.64 8.70
CA SER A 132 -34.95 -0.46 7.98
C SER A 132 -34.02 -1.32 7.11
N ILE A 133 -32.79 -0.89 6.80
CA ILE A 133 -31.95 -1.59 5.79
C ILE A 133 -30.49 -1.80 6.22
N SER A 134 -29.92 -0.99 7.12
CA SER A 134 -28.61 -1.31 7.71
C SER A 134 -28.31 -0.37 8.87
N ASP A 135 -27.78 -0.89 9.97
CA ASP A 135 -27.14 -0.11 11.05
C ASP A 135 -25.89 0.69 10.57
N ASN A 136 -25.72 0.90 9.26
CA ASN A 136 -24.62 1.66 8.69
C ASN A 136 -24.96 3.16 8.73
N THR A 137 -24.02 3.94 9.25
CA THR A 137 -23.97 5.39 9.08
C THR A 137 -22.71 5.74 8.31
N GLU A 138 -22.81 6.71 7.39
CA GLU A 138 -21.69 7.16 6.59
C GLU A 138 -21.54 8.68 6.66
N ILE A 139 -20.32 9.11 6.97
CA ILE A 139 -19.91 10.51 6.95
C ILE A 139 -18.71 10.65 6.02
N ALA A 140 -18.59 11.80 5.38
CA ALA A 140 -17.43 12.15 4.57
C ALA A 140 -16.89 13.52 4.98
N ALA A 141 -15.61 13.74 4.74
CA ALA A 141 -14.96 15.01 4.97
C ALA A 141 -14.08 15.38 3.79
N ASP A 142 -14.16 16.64 3.36
CA ASP A 142 -13.14 17.22 2.49
C ASP A 142 -11.97 17.69 3.36
N LEU A 143 -10.78 17.28 2.96
CA LEU A 143 -9.52 17.64 3.61
C LEU A 143 -9.04 19.02 3.09
N PRO A 144 -8.22 19.75 3.89
CA PRO A 144 -7.70 21.06 3.50
C PRO A 144 -6.80 21.03 2.25
N ASP A 145 -6.16 19.88 1.98
CA ASP A 145 -5.32 19.60 0.81
C ASP A 145 -6.13 19.18 -0.44
N GLY A 146 -7.46 19.08 -0.31
CA GLY A 146 -8.36 18.71 -1.40
C GLY A 146 -8.68 17.22 -1.51
N GLY A 147 -8.10 16.37 -0.65
CA GLY A 147 -8.50 14.96 -0.54
C GLY A 147 -9.86 14.76 0.12
N THR A 148 -10.33 13.52 0.16
CA THR A 148 -11.57 13.09 0.80
C THR A 148 -11.33 11.89 1.71
N LEU A 149 -11.95 11.91 2.89
CA LEU A 149 -12.13 10.73 3.73
C LEU A 149 -13.61 10.39 3.82
N VAL A 150 -13.94 9.10 3.77
CA VAL A 150 -15.27 8.55 4.03
C VAL A 150 -15.14 7.55 5.15
N TYR A 151 -15.97 7.70 6.18
CA TYR A 151 -16.05 6.76 7.29
C TYR A 151 -17.44 6.15 7.31
N SER A 152 -17.49 4.83 7.11
CA SER A 152 -18.72 4.05 7.12
C SER A 152 -18.67 3.07 8.29
N VAL A 153 -19.73 3.01 9.10
CA VAL A 153 -19.71 2.21 10.34
C VAL A 153 -21.06 1.60 10.64
N SER A 154 -21.05 0.32 11.04
CA SER A 154 -22.18 -0.39 11.65
C SER A 154 -21.76 -1.23 12.85
N THR A 155 -22.75 -1.90 13.44
CA THR A 155 -22.58 -2.94 14.46
C THR A 155 -21.69 -4.11 14.03
N ARG A 156 -21.47 -4.33 12.73
CA ARG A 156 -20.70 -5.48 12.23
C ARG A 156 -19.29 -5.14 11.77
N ARG A 157 -19.10 -3.99 11.13
CA ARG A 157 -17.82 -3.55 10.58
C ARG A 157 -17.75 -2.03 10.48
N SER A 158 -16.55 -1.50 10.35
CA SER A 158 -16.30 -0.15 9.87
C SER A 158 -15.40 -0.18 8.64
N SER A 159 -15.41 0.88 7.85
CA SER A 159 -14.43 1.16 6.82
C SER A 159 -14.03 2.62 6.83
N ILE A 160 -12.80 2.88 6.40
CA ILE A 160 -12.36 4.22 6.02
C ILE A 160 -11.88 4.09 4.57
N ASP A 161 -12.56 4.80 3.69
CA ASP A 161 -12.19 4.96 2.29
C ASP A 161 -11.56 6.34 2.15
N SER A 162 -10.34 6.39 1.61
CA SER A 162 -9.56 7.62 1.58
C SER A 162 -9.00 7.87 0.20
N GLN A 163 -9.16 9.09 -0.29
CA GLN A 163 -8.72 9.50 -1.62
C GLN A 163 -7.97 10.83 -1.54
N SER A 164 -6.80 10.93 -2.17
CA SER A 164 -6.12 12.22 -2.33
C SER A 164 -6.81 13.06 -3.41
N LEU A 165 -6.45 14.34 -3.51
CA LEU A 165 -6.75 15.12 -4.72
C LEU A 165 -6.05 14.46 -5.93
N CYS A 166 -6.65 14.55 -7.12
CA CYS A 166 -5.96 14.29 -8.37
C CYS A 166 -4.78 15.24 -8.53
N PHE A 167 -3.63 14.68 -8.87
CA PHE A 167 -2.45 15.44 -9.24
C PHE A 167 -2.03 15.07 -10.66
N ALA A 168 -1.42 16.03 -11.37
CA ALA A 168 -0.82 15.74 -12.66
C ALA A 168 0.18 14.60 -12.47
N GLY A 169 -0.07 13.48 -13.15
CA GLY A 169 0.94 12.50 -13.48
C GLY A 169 1.89 13.12 -14.49
N ASP A 170 2.56 14.22 -14.12
CA ASP A 170 3.81 14.53 -14.75
C ASP A 170 4.64 13.28 -14.52
N ALA A 171 4.87 12.51 -15.60
CA ALA A 171 5.95 11.55 -15.72
C ALA A 171 7.29 12.30 -15.62
N ARG A 172 7.49 13.09 -14.55
CA ARG A 172 8.80 13.21 -13.98
C ARG A 172 9.17 11.76 -13.68
N PRO A 173 10.29 11.27 -14.23
CA PRO A 173 10.84 10.02 -13.75
C PRO A 173 10.80 10.14 -12.23
N ALA A 174 10.18 9.19 -11.53
CA ALA A 174 10.36 9.11 -10.09
C ALA A 174 11.87 9.26 -9.85
N GLN A 175 12.25 10.10 -8.87
CA GLN A 175 13.65 10.32 -8.54
C GLN A 175 14.33 8.95 -8.56
N PRO A 176 15.49 8.76 -9.20
CA PRO A 176 16.11 7.43 -9.33
C PRO A 176 16.18 6.67 -8.00
N HIS A 177 16.29 7.41 -6.89
CA HIS A 177 16.21 6.90 -5.53
C HIS A 177 14.82 6.33 -5.14
N GLU A 178 13.72 7.00 -5.48
CA GLU A 178 12.38 6.52 -5.14
C GLU A 178 12.01 5.28 -5.98
N VAL A 179 12.36 5.23 -7.27
CA VAL A 179 12.19 4.01 -8.09
C VAL A 179 12.98 2.85 -7.49
N PHE A 180 14.21 3.12 -7.06
CA PHE A 180 15.06 2.15 -6.38
C PHE A 180 14.44 1.66 -5.08
N LEU A 181 13.87 2.55 -4.26
CA LEU A 181 13.22 2.18 -3.00
C LEU A 181 11.93 1.40 -3.23
N ASP A 182 11.16 1.71 -4.29
CA ASP A 182 9.97 0.94 -4.67
C ASP A 182 10.34 -0.52 -4.96
N HIS A 183 11.42 -0.77 -5.72
CA HIS A 183 11.91 -2.13 -5.99
C HIS A 183 12.29 -2.88 -4.72
N VAL A 184 12.94 -2.19 -3.77
CA VAL A 184 13.31 -2.76 -2.46
C VAL A 184 12.05 -3.13 -1.68
N THR A 185 11.10 -2.21 -1.57
CA THR A 185 9.89 -2.42 -0.77
C THR A 185 9.01 -3.53 -1.32
N ASP A 186 8.90 -3.64 -2.63
CA ASP A 186 8.13 -4.68 -3.29
C ASP A 186 8.72 -6.07 -3.02
N ALA A 187 10.03 -6.21 -3.15
CA ALA A 187 10.72 -7.48 -2.91
C ALA A 187 10.62 -7.96 -1.44
N ILE A 188 10.76 -7.05 -0.47
CA ILE A 188 10.63 -7.45 0.96
C ILE A 188 9.19 -7.77 1.34
N ALA A 189 8.19 -7.14 0.71
CA ALA A 189 6.78 -7.40 0.99
C ALA A 189 6.37 -8.83 0.63
N VAL A 190 6.92 -9.38 -0.46
CA VAL A 190 6.66 -10.76 -0.89
C VAL A 190 7.25 -11.79 0.06
N SER A 191 8.48 -11.56 0.52
CA SER A 191 9.16 -12.48 1.43
C SER A 191 8.60 -12.40 2.86
N GLY A 192 8.06 -11.24 3.24
CA GLY A 192 7.57 -10.96 4.58
C GLY A 192 8.66 -10.96 5.64
N GLY A 193 8.25 -10.86 6.91
CA GLY A 193 9.15 -10.86 8.05
C GLY A 193 9.82 -9.52 8.35
N GLN A 194 10.77 -9.52 9.29
CA GLN A 194 11.53 -8.33 9.65
C GLN A 194 12.87 -8.31 8.92
N TRP A 195 13.12 -7.19 8.24
CA TRP A 195 14.34 -6.96 7.48
C TRP A 195 15.24 -5.96 8.21
N THR A 196 16.55 -6.11 8.02
CA THR A 196 17.57 -5.24 8.60
C THR A 196 18.55 -4.77 7.52
N PHE A 197 19.18 -3.62 7.74
CA PHE A 197 20.27 -3.12 6.88
C PHE A 197 21.52 -4.02 6.99
N GLY A 198 22.56 -3.69 6.22
CA GLY A 198 23.81 -4.46 6.18
C GLY A 198 24.52 -4.69 7.52
N ASP A 199 24.22 -3.87 8.54
CA ASP A 199 24.71 -4.06 9.90
C ASP A 199 24.02 -5.20 10.67
N LYS A 200 22.93 -5.76 10.11
CA LYS A 200 22.10 -6.85 10.65
C LYS A 200 21.43 -6.55 12.00
N THR A 201 21.34 -5.27 12.36
CA THR A 201 20.80 -4.80 13.64
C THR A 201 19.80 -3.66 13.51
N THR A 202 19.98 -2.77 12.54
CA THR A 202 19.09 -1.66 12.26
C THR A 202 17.90 -2.17 11.44
N PRO A 203 16.66 -2.11 11.95
CA PRO A 203 15.48 -2.48 11.18
C PRO A 203 15.36 -1.65 9.92
N PHE A 204 14.97 -2.29 8.82
CA PHE A 204 14.65 -1.58 7.58
C PHE A 204 13.49 -0.61 7.81
N SER A 205 13.60 0.57 7.21
CA SER A 205 12.48 1.46 6.96
C SER A 205 12.80 2.33 5.75
N VAL A 206 11.80 2.70 4.97
CA VAL A 206 11.97 3.61 3.82
C VAL A 206 12.58 4.93 4.26
N GLY A 207 12.16 5.46 5.42
CA GLY A 207 12.70 6.71 5.98
C GLY A 207 14.20 6.66 6.31
N GLU A 208 14.73 5.50 6.70
CA GLU A 208 16.17 5.32 6.90
C GLU A 208 16.89 5.13 5.56
N ALA A 209 16.34 4.32 4.66
CA ALA A 209 16.92 4.06 3.34
C ALA A 209 16.97 5.32 2.45
N ARG A 210 16.06 6.28 2.65
CA ARG A 210 16.10 7.61 2.02
C ARG A 210 17.32 8.46 2.41
N LYS A 211 18.04 8.10 3.47
CA LYS A 211 19.27 8.81 3.87
C LYS A 211 20.50 8.33 3.10
N ASP A 212 20.39 7.20 2.41
CA ASP A 212 21.48 6.67 1.61
C ASP A 212 21.79 7.61 0.45
N LYS A 213 23.08 7.71 0.15
CA LYS A 213 23.59 8.49 -0.96
C LYS A 213 23.96 7.56 -2.10
N PRO A 214 23.82 8.00 -3.35
CA PRO A 214 24.29 7.22 -4.47
C PRO A 214 25.82 7.09 -4.37
N GLN A 215 26.33 5.96 -4.83
CA GLN A 215 27.74 5.60 -4.85
C GLN A 215 28.25 5.60 -6.29
N GLU A 216 29.54 5.90 -6.48
CA GLU A 216 30.16 5.82 -7.80
C GLU A 216 30.01 4.43 -8.41
N CYS A 217 29.65 4.38 -9.69
CA CYS A 217 29.58 3.13 -10.42
C CYS A 217 30.98 2.54 -10.63
N LEU A 218 31.15 1.25 -10.33
CA LEU A 218 32.41 0.53 -10.56
C LEU A 218 32.84 0.54 -12.04
N SER A 219 31.89 0.62 -12.95
CA SER A 219 32.10 0.63 -14.40
C SER A 219 32.40 2.02 -14.98
N ASP A 220 31.97 3.09 -14.31
CA ASP A 220 32.10 4.47 -14.76
C ASP A 220 32.07 5.43 -13.54
N SER A 221 33.22 6.00 -13.17
CA SER A 221 33.32 6.93 -12.04
C SER A 221 32.66 8.30 -12.30
N SER A 222 32.09 8.53 -13.50
CA SER A 222 31.24 9.70 -13.79
C SER A 222 29.75 9.43 -13.62
N ALA A 223 29.39 8.18 -13.28
CA ALA A 223 28.03 7.76 -12.98
C ALA A 223 27.91 7.35 -11.52
N GLU A 224 26.70 7.47 -10.99
CA GLU A 224 26.36 7.02 -9.65
C GLU A 224 25.18 6.05 -9.70
N GLN A 225 25.08 5.21 -8.67
CA GLN A 225 24.01 4.24 -8.46
C GLN A 225 23.65 4.15 -6.97
N TYR A 226 22.42 3.79 -6.66
CA TYR A 226 22.03 3.36 -5.32
C TYR A 226 22.27 1.85 -5.19
N ASP A 227 22.76 1.43 -4.03
CA ASP A 227 22.96 0.02 -3.69
C ASP A 227 22.48 -0.19 -2.25
N LEU A 228 21.66 -1.21 -2.03
CA LEU A 228 21.13 -1.56 -0.73
C LEU A 228 21.10 -3.07 -0.54
N GLY A 229 21.79 -3.51 0.51
CA GLY A 229 21.74 -4.89 1.00
C GLY A 229 20.88 -5.00 2.26
N LEU A 230 19.86 -5.84 2.20
CA LEU A 230 18.97 -6.16 3.31
C LEU A 230 19.09 -7.63 3.71
N PHE A 231 18.92 -7.89 5.01
CA PHE A 231 18.94 -9.22 5.60
C PHE A 231 17.63 -9.49 6.32
N GLY A 232 16.96 -10.56 5.90
CA GLY A 232 15.67 -11.02 6.41
C GLY A 232 15.78 -12.34 7.18
N PRO A 233 14.63 -12.88 7.64
CA PRO A 233 14.60 -14.13 8.39
C PRO A 233 15.03 -15.32 7.52
N ALA A 234 15.46 -16.41 8.16
CA ALA A 234 15.64 -17.70 7.48
C ALA A 234 14.35 -18.16 6.78
N SER A 235 14.49 -18.86 5.66
CA SER A 235 13.39 -19.57 5.03
C SER A 235 13.42 -21.05 5.41
N ASP A 236 12.30 -21.58 5.90
CA ASP A 236 12.13 -23.01 6.17
C ASP A 236 12.08 -23.85 4.86
N ASP A 237 11.82 -23.21 3.72
CA ASP A 237 11.74 -23.83 2.40
C ASP A 237 12.28 -22.85 1.33
N PRO A 238 13.63 -22.76 1.17
CA PRO A 238 14.26 -21.83 0.25
C PRO A 238 13.73 -21.94 -1.19
N ALA A 239 13.44 -23.16 -1.65
CA ALA A 239 12.92 -23.41 -2.98
C ALA A 239 11.54 -22.78 -3.18
N LYS A 240 10.64 -22.99 -2.24
CA LYS A 240 9.31 -22.37 -2.31
C LYS A 240 9.38 -20.84 -2.25
N THR A 241 10.24 -20.28 -1.39
CA THR A 241 10.41 -18.82 -1.30
C THR A 241 10.95 -18.23 -2.60
N VAL A 242 11.95 -18.87 -3.22
CA VAL A 242 12.48 -18.45 -4.53
C VAL A 242 11.44 -18.58 -5.64
N ASP A 243 10.61 -19.63 -5.63
CA ASP A 243 9.51 -19.78 -6.59
C ASP A 243 8.44 -18.70 -6.43
N GLU A 244 8.15 -18.27 -5.20
CA GLU A 244 7.23 -17.16 -4.91
C GLU A 244 7.78 -15.82 -5.41
N MET A 245 9.06 -15.54 -5.13
CA MET A 245 9.74 -14.33 -5.61
C MET A 245 9.84 -14.30 -7.15
N THR A 246 10.22 -15.43 -7.76
CA THR A 246 10.35 -15.56 -9.22
C THR A 246 9.03 -15.25 -9.91
N ARG A 247 7.92 -15.82 -9.43
CA ARG A 247 6.58 -15.55 -10.00
C ARG A 247 6.20 -14.09 -9.84
N HIS A 248 6.42 -13.52 -8.66
CA HIS A 248 6.13 -12.12 -8.41
C HIS A 248 6.89 -11.19 -9.36
N TRP A 249 8.20 -11.36 -9.51
CA TRP A 249 9.00 -10.54 -10.42
C TRP A 249 8.65 -10.76 -11.90
N GLN A 250 8.30 -11.99 -12.30
CA GLN A 250 7.81 -12.25 -13.66
C GLN A 250 6.47 -11.57 -13.94
N ASP A 251 5.57 -11.51 -12.97
CA ASP A 251 4.29 -10.80 -13.08
C ASP A 251 4.48 -9.27 -13.24
N LEU A 252 5.58 -8.73 -12.70
CA LEU A 252 6.02 -7.33 -12.89
C LEU A 252 6.76 -7.10 -14.23
N GLY A 253 6.98 -8.16 -15.01
CA GLY A 253 7.69 -8.09 -16.30
C GLY A 253 9.22 -8.09 -16.17
N TYR A 254 9.77 -8.48 -15.02
CA TYR A 254 11.21 -8.59 -14.83
C TYR A 254 11.73 -9.88 -15.48
N THR A 255 12.99 -9.86 -15.92
CA THR A 255 13.66 -11.06 -16.43
C THR A 255 14.44 -11.70 -15.30
N VAL A 256 14.01 -12.90 -14.87
CA VAL A 256 14.59 -13.62 -13.73
C VAL A 256 15.47 -14.77 -14.19
N GLU A 257 16.65 -14.90 -13.60
CA GLU A 257 17.61 -15.97 -13.84
C GLU A 257 18.05 -16.61 -12.51
N SER A 258 18.30 -17.93 -12.52
CA SER A 258 18.90 -18.62 -11.38
C SER A 258 20.42 -18.48 -11.41
N VAL A 259 21.00 -18.11 -10.27
CA VAL A 259 22.44 -17.91 -10.09
C VAL A 259 23.06 -19.09 -9.35
N ALA A 260 22.41 -19.55 -8.29
CA ALA A 260 22.81 -20.70 -7.51
C ALA A 260 21.59 -21.53 -7.11
N ASP A 261 21.73 -22.85 -7.16
CA ASP A 261 20.70 -23.82 -6.83
C ASP A 261 21.37 -25.00 -6.10
N THR A 262 21.25 -25.01 -4.77
CA THR A 262 21.61 -26.16 -3.93
C THR A 262 20.43 -26.55 -3.03
N SER A 263 20.57 -27.66 -2.29
CA SER A 263 19.50 -28.09 -1.37
C SER A 263 19.26 -27.13 -0.21
N ASP A 264 20.24 -26.31 0.15
CA ASP A 264 20.24 -25.54 1.41
C ASP A 264 20.18 -24.03 1.17
N ASP A 265 20.50 -23.59 -0.05
CA ASP A 265 20.55 -22.21 -0.48
C ASP A 265 20.19 -22.07 -1.97
N MET A 266 19.40 -21.05 -2.28
CA MET A 266 18.99 -20.70 -3.63
C MET A 266 19.14 -19.20 -3.87
N GLU A 267 19.65 -18.85 -5.03
CA GLU A 267 19.90 -17.47 -5.43
C GLU A 267 19.34 -17.22 -6.82
N ILE A 268 18.56 -16.15 -6.93
CA ILE A 268 18.04 -15.64 -8.20
C ILE A 268 18.45 -14.20 -8.38
N THR A 269 18.57 -13.79 -9.64
CA THR A 269 18.75 -12.39 -10.02
C THR A 269 17.66 -11.99 -11.00
N ALA A 270 17.08 -10.80 -10.81
CA ALA A 270 16.16 -10.19 -11.74
C ALA A 270 16.77 -8.94 -12.38
N SER A 271 16.62 -8.83 -13.69
CA SER A 271 16.85 -7.61 -14.45
C SER A 271 15.53 -6.85 -14.61
N VAL A 272 15.52 -5.61 -14.14
CA VAL A 272 14.36 -4.72 -14.21
C VAL A 272 14.41 -3.93 -15.53
N PRO A 273 13.26 -3.64 -16.18
CA PRO A 273 13.24 -2.88 -17.44
C PRO A 273 13.91 -1.50 -17.41
N ASP A 274 14.04 -0.88 -16.23
CA ASP A 274 14.73 0.40 -16.04
C ASP A 274 16.27 0.28 -15.99
N GLY A 275 16.79 -0.95 -15.98
CA GLY A 275 18.22 -1.25 -15.88
C GLY A 275 18.70 -1.57 -14.47
N SER A 276 17.84 -1.55 -13.46
CA SER A 276 18.15 -2.01 -12.09
C SER A 276 18.35 -3.52 -12.05
N THR A 277 19.10 -3.98 -11.05
CA THR A 277 19.27 -5.40 -10.75
C THR A 277 18.83 -5.71 -9.32
N LEU A 278 18.15 -6.84 -9.16
CA LEU A 278 17.72 -7.36 -7.86
C LEU A 278 18.30 -8.75 -7.69
N ASN A 279 19.01 -9.00 -6.60
CA ASN A 279 19.53 -10.31 -6.25
C ASN A 279 18.86 -10.77 -4.96
N PHE A 280 18.21 -11.92 -5.00
CA PHE A 280 17.53 -12.51 -3.86
C PHE A 280 18.11 -13.87 -3.55
N PHE A 281 18.52 -14.02 -2.29
CA PHE A 281 19.10 -15.23 -1.74
C PHE A 281 18.22 -15.74 -0.61
N ALA A 282 17.78 -17.00 -0.71
CA ALA A 282 17.05 -17.68 0.34
C ALA A 282 17.86 -18.87 0.85
N SER A 283 17.94 -19.01 2.18
CA SER A 283 18.54 -20.16 2.83
C SER A 283 17.84 -20.47 4.15
N THR A 284 18.14 -21.64 4.71
CA THR A 284 17.68 -22.05 6.05
C THR A 284 18.35 -21.28 7.20
N GLY A 285 19.34 -20.42 6.91
CA GLY A 285 20.00 -19.59 7.92
C GLY A 285 19.61 -18.12 7.87
N VAL A 286 19.51 -17.56 6.67
CA VAL A 286 19.21 -16.13 6.42
C VAL A 286 18.65 -15.95 5.02
N THR A 287 17.81 -14.94 4.82
CA THR A 287 17.48 -14.42 3.49
C THR A 287 18.20 -13.10 3.29
N SER A 288 18.60 -12.81 2.07
CA SER A 288 19.13 -11.48 1.73
C SER A 288 18.61 -10.99 0.39
N LEU A 289 18.48 -9.68 0.31
CA LEU A 289 18.10 -8.96 -0.89
C LEU A 289 19.17 -7.91 -1.13
N ILE A 290 19.77 -7.91 -2.33
CA ILE A 290 20.67 -6.85 -2.78
C ILE A 290 19.99 -6.19 -3.96
N THR A 291 19.77 -4.88 -3.87
CA THR A 291 19.15 -4.08 -4.92
C THR A 291 20.15 -3.06 -5.41
N GLN A 292 20.30 -2.93 -6.72
CA GLN A 292 21.19 -1.94 -7.34
C GLN A 292 20.42 -1.19 -8.43
N SER A 293 20.42 0.14 -8.34
CA SER A 293 19.84 0.99 -9.40
C SER A 293 20.72 0.97 -10.66
N PRO A 294 20.22 1.38 -11.83
CA PRO A 294 21.08 1.63 -12.98
C PRO A 294 22.11 2.71 -12.65
N CYS A 295 23.26 2.62 -13.31
CA CYS A 295 24.24 3.70 -13.35
C CYS A 295 23.71 4.89 -14.14
N VAL A 296 23.52 6.02 -13.47
CA VAL A 296 23.09 7.28 -14.09
C VAL A 296 24.18 8.33 -13.93
N LYS A 297 24.39 9.17 -14.96
CA LYS A 297 25.37 10.24 -14.86
C LYS A 297 25.00 11.19 -13.72
N ALA A 298 25.96 11.52 -12.87
CA ALA A 298 25.75 12.53 -11.84
C ALA A 298 25.32 13.85 -12.50
N GLU A 299 24.16 14.38 -12.12
CA GLU A 299 23.77 15.72 -12.54
C GLU A 299 24.70 16.72 -11.83
N GLY A 300 25.59 17.34 -12.60
CA GLY A 300 26.58 18.32 -12.12
C GLY A 300 26.00 19.69 -11.80
#